data_AF-A0A379WP69-F1
#
_entry.id   AF-A0A379WP69-F1
#
_cell.length_a   1.000
_cell.length_b   1.000
_cell.length_c   1.000
_cell.angle_alpha   90.00
_cell.angle_beta   90.00
_cell.angle_gamma   90.00
#
_symmetry.space_group_name_H-M   'P 1'
#
loop_
_entity.id
_entity.type
_entity.pdbx_description
1 polymer ?
#
loop_
_entity_poly.entity_id
_entity_poly.type
_entity_poly.pdbx_seq_one_letter_code
_entity_poly.pdbx_strand_id
1 'polypeptide(L)'
;MPETMSIERRKLLKALGANLVLTEGAKGMKGAIQKAEEIVASDPQKYLLLQQFSNPANPEIHEKTTGPEIWEDTDGQVDVFISGVGTGGTLTGVTRYIKGTKGKTDLITVAVEPTDSPVIAQALAGEEIKPGHIKFRASAQASSRATWI
;
A
#
# COMPACT_ATOMS: atom_id res chain seq x y z
N MET A 1 5.59 14.23 -6.82
CA MET A 1 6.32 12.93 -6.79
C MET A 1 7.80 13.18 -7.02
N PRO A 2 8.71 12.35 -6.48
CA PRO A 2 10.15 12.53 -6.72
C PRO A 2 10.48 12.43 -8.21
N GLU A 3 11.40 13.26 -8.70
CA GLU A 3 11.84 13.23 -10.11
C GLU A 3 12.53 11.94 -10.52
N THR A 4 12.98 11.15 -9.53
CA THR A 4 13.55 9.81 -9.68
C THR A 4 12.53 8.75 -10.10
N MET A 5 11.23 9.06 -10.10
CA MET A 5 10.19 8.18 -10.62
C MET A 5 10.35 7.94 -12.12
N SER A 6 10.03 6.71 -12.57
CA SER A 6 10.26 6.29 -13.94
C SER A 6 9.59 7.18 -14.97
N ILE A 7 10.19 7.31 -16.16
CA ILE A 7 9.66 8.13 -17.25
C ILE A 7 8.31 7.55 -17.71
N GLU A 8 8.19 6.23 -17.74
CA GLU A 8 6.99 5.48 -18.14
C GLU A 8 5.81 5.86 -17.25
N ARG A 9 6.01 5.85 -15.91
CA ARG A 9 4.97 6.22 -14.95
C ARG A 9 4.54 7.69 -15.12
N ARG A 10 5.50 8.58 -15.38
CA ARG A 10 5.21 10.00 -15.63
C ARG A 10 4.43 10.21 -16.92
N LYS A 11 4.79 9.51 -18.00
CA LYS A 11 4.09 9.57 -19.29
C LYS A 11 2.66 9.07 -19.17
N LEU A 12 2.45 7.94 -18.50
CA LEU A 12 1.11 7.38 -18.28
C LEU A 12 0.18 8.36 -17.54
N LEU A 13 0.64 8.93 -16.42
CA LEU A 13 -0.17 9.86 -15.63
C LEU A 13 -0.50 11.15 -16.41
N LYS A 14 0.46 11.68 -17.17
CA LYS A 14 0.19 12.84 -18.05
C LYS A 14 -0.83 12.50 -19.14
N ALA A 15 -0.75 11.31 -19.74
CA ALA A 15 -1.72 10.87 -20.75
C ALA A 15 -3.15 10.74 -20.18
N LEU A 16 -3.29 10.42 -18.88
CA LEU A 16 -4.56 10.41 -18.16
C LEU A 16 -5.03 11.80 -17.70
N GLY A 17 -4.32 12.87 -18.07
CA GLY A 17 -4.67 14.26 -17.73
C GLY A 17 -4.16 14.74 -16.36
N ALA A 18 -3.30 13.99 -15.68
CA ALA A 18 -2.77 14.41 -14.39
C ALA A 18 -1.70 15.50 -14.52
N ASN A 19 -1.82 16.55 -13.71
CA ASN A 19 -0.78 17.55 -13.53
C ASN A 19 0.33 17.02 -12.62
N LEU A 20 1.54 16.89 -13.14
CA LEU A 20 2.67 16.35 -12.39
C LEU A 20 3.54 17.46 -11.80
N VAL A 21 3.55 17.55 -10.47
CA VAL A 21 4.53 18.32 -9.71
C VAL A 21 5.68 17.39 -9.32
N LEU A 22 6.87 17.68 -9.83
CA LEU A 22 8.09 16.93 -9.51
C LEU A 22 8.79 17.57 -8.29
N THR A 23 9.28 16.73 -7.39
CA THR A 23 10.04 17.12 -6.20
C THR A 23 11.46 16.58 -6.28
N GLU A 24 12.37 17.20 -5.55
CA GLU A 24 13.79 16.82 -5.49
C GLU A 24 13.96 15.33 -5.14
N GLY A 25 14.78 14.63 -5.93
CA GLY A 25 15.01 13.20 -5.74
C GLY A 25 15.59 12.84 -4.38
N ALA A 26 16.50 13.67 -3.85
CA ALA A 26 17.20 13.44 -2.58
C ALA A 26 16.25 13.41 -1.37
N LYS A 27 15.15 14.17 -1.40
CA LYS A 27 14.13 14.20 -0.34
C LYS A 27 13.17 13.01 -0.40
N GLY A 28 13.22 12.21 -1.47
CA GLY A 28 12.42 11.01 -1.64
C GLY A 28 10.91 11.25 -1.44
N MET A 29 10.22 10.23 -0.95
CA MET A 29 8.76 10.31 -0.75
C MET A 29 8.37 11.32 0.34
N LYS A 30 9.21 11.54 1.36
CA LYS A 30 8.98 12.56 2.40
C LYS A 30 8.84 13.95 1.78
N GLY A 31 9.74 14.33 0.87
CA GLY A 31 9.63 15.60 0.14
C GLY A 31 8.40 15.69 -0.75
N ALA A 32 7.96 14.57 -1.34
CA ALA A 32 6.73 14.54 -2.12
C ALA A 32 5.46 14.72 -1.27
N ILE A 33 5.43 14.15 -0.06
CA ILE A 33 4.35 14.33 0.91
C ILE A 33 4.31 15.79 1.38
N GLN A 34 5.45 16.34 1.80
CA GLN A 34 5.56 17.75 2.21
C GLN A 34 5.05 18.69 1.11
N LYS A 35 5.43 18.43 -0.16
CA LYS A 35 4.94 19.25 -1.26
C LYS A 35 3.43 19.13 -1.48
N ALA A 36 2.86 17.94 -1.28
CA ALA A 36 1.42 17.74 -1.38
C ALA A 36 0.66 18.49 -0.27
N GLU A 37 1.20 18.50 0.95
CA GLU A 37 0.67 19.27 2.08
C GLU A 37 0.72 20.78 1.81
N GLU A 38 1.84 21.29 1.28
CA GLU A 38 1.95 22.70 0.85
C GLU A 38 0.90 23.08 -0.20
N ILE A 39 0.65 22.22 -1.18
CA ILE A 39 -0.35 22.49 -2.23
C ILE A 39 -1.74 22.57 -1.61
N VAL A 40 -2.11 21.63 -0.74
CA VAL A 40 -3.40 21.69 -0.05
C VAL A 40 -3.51 22.92 0.84
N ALA A 41 -2.46 23.26 1.59
CA ALA A 41 -2.45 24.45 2.43
C ALA A 41 -2.56 25.76 1.64
N SER A 42 -2.10 25.77 0.37
CA SER A 42 -2.18 26.97 -0.49
C SER A 42 -3.61 27.31 -0.93
N ASP A 43 -4.48 26.30 -1.08
CA ASP A 43 -5.90 26.49 -1.41
C ASP A 43 -6.72 25.26 -0.95
N PRO A 44 -7.12 25.23 0.33
CA PRO A 44 -7.83 24.08 0.89
C PRO A 44 -9.23 23.87 0.33
N GLN A 45 -9.82 24.89 -0.33
CA GLN A 45 -11.14 24.77 -0.97
C GLN A 45 -11.04 24.08 -2.33
N LYS A 46 -9.89 24.21 -3.00
CA LYS A 46 -9.64 23.63 -4.31
C LYS A 46 -8.99 22.25 -4.26
N TYR A 47 -8.11 22.02 -3.27
CA TYR A 47 -7.29 20.82 -3.22
C TYR A 47 -7.64 19.92 -2.04
N LEU A 48 -7.71 18.62 -2.31
CA LEU A 48 -7.91 17.57 -1.32
C LEU A 48 -6.72 16.61 -1.33
N LEU A 49 -6.21 16.27 -0.15
CA LEU A 49 -5.21 15.21 0.01
C LEU A 49 -5.89 13.92 0.46
N LEU A 50 -5.88 12.88 -0.39
CA LEU A 50 -6.61 11.63 -0.13
C LEU A 50 -5.99 10.73 0.94
N GLN A 51 -4.71 10.92 1.25
CA GLN A 51 -3.97 10.23 2.33
C GLN A 51 -4.13 8.69 2.38
N GLN A 52 -3.65 7.97 1.35
CA GLN A 52 -3.86 6.52 1.20
C GLN A 52 -3.44 5.63 2.39
N PHE A 53 -2.56 6.10 3.28
CA PHE A 53 -2.07 5.33 4.44
C PHE A 53 -2.94 5.48 5.69
N SER A 54 -3.68 6.59 5.84
CA SER A 54 -4.51 6.89 7.01
C SER A 54 -6.00 6.88 6.70
N ASN A 55 -6.39 6.97 5.42
CA ASN A 55 -7.78 7.05 5.01
C ASN A 55 -8.50 5.70 5.17
N PRO A 56 -9.55 5.60 6.03
CA PRO A 56 -10.28 4.36 6.26
C PRO A 56 -11.00 3.84 5.02
N ALA A 57 -11.26 4.68 4.01
CA ALA A 57 -11.84 4.25 2.75
C ALA A 57 -10.95 3.24 1.99
N ASN A 58 -9.63 3.23 2.24
CA ASN A 58 -8.70 2.28 1.61
C ASN A 58 -8.97 0.82 2.04
N PRO A 59 -8.89 0.45 3.33
CA PRO A 59 -9.29 -0.90 3.73
C PRO A 59 -10.78 -1.18 3.51
N GLU A 60 -11.65 -0.17 3.66
CA GLU A 60 -13.10 -0.35 3.52
C GLU A 60 -13.51 -0.81 2.11
N ILE A 61 -12.89 -0.30 1.04
CA ILE A 61 -13.23 -0.75 -0.31
C ILE A 61 -12.90 -2.24 -0.49
N HIS A 62 -11.79 -2.72 0.08
CA HIS A 62 -11.42 -4.13 0.02
C HIS A 62 -12.34 -5.02 0.87
N GLU A 63 -12.92 -4.49 1.95
CA GLU A 63 -13.95 -5.19 2.73
C GLU A 63 -15.28 -5.27 1.96
N LYS A 64 -15.60 -4.25 1.16
CA LYS A 64 -16.85 -4.14 0.38
C LYS A 64 -16.80 -4.83 -0.99
N THR A 65 -15.62 -5.05 -1.57
CA THR A 65 -15.48 -5.63 -2.91
C THR A 65 -14.52 -6.81 -2.94
N THR A 66 -13.23 -6.60 -2.67
CA THR A 66 -12.20 -7.63 -2.83
C THR A 66 -12.42 -8.86 -1.92
N GLY A 67 -12.85 -8.65 -0.68
CA GLY A 67 -13.22 -9.72 0.24
C GLY A 67 -14.42 -10.55 -0.24
N PRO A 68 -15.55 -9.91 -0.59
CA PRO A 68 -16.69 -10.58 -1.23
C PRO A 68 -16.32 -11.37 -2.48
N GLU A 69 -15.57 -10.78 -3.40
CA GLU A 69 -15.13 -11.43 -4.64
C GLU A 69 -14.37 -12.73 -4.34
N ILE A 70 -13.38 -12.68 -3.45
CA ILE A 70 -12.62 -13.89 -3.05
C ILE A 70 -13.54 -14.93 -2.40
N TRP A 71 -14.46 -14.51 -1.54
CA TRP A 71 -15.37 -15.43 -0.87
C TRP A 71 -16.33 -16.12 -1.84
N GLU A 72 -16.90 -15.36 -2.76
CA GLU A 72 -17.84 -15.86 -3.77
C GLU A 72 -17.13 -16.78 -4.77
N ASP A 73 -15.98 -16.37 -5.29
CA ASP A 73 -15.21 -17.16 -6.27
C ASP A 73 -14.62 -18.45 -5.68
N THR A 74 -14.54 -18.55 -4.35
CA THR A 74 -14.06 -19.75 -3.64
C THR A 74 -15.18 -20.54 -2.98
N ASP A 75 -16.46 -20.17 -3.17
CA ASP A 75 -17.60 -20.76 -2.47
C ASP A 75 -17.41 -20.82 -0.93
N GLY A 76 -16.71 -19.83 -0.36
CA GLY A 76 -16.36 -19.78 1.05
C GLY A 76 -15.28 -20.77 1.51
N GLN A 77 -14.58 -21.41 0.59
CA GLN A 77 -13.55 -22.43 0.87
C GLN A 77 -12.12 -21.87 0.94
N VAL A 78 -11.96 -20.54 0.99
CA VAL A 78 -10.64 -19.91 1.17
C VAL A 78 -10.10 -20.15 2.59
N ASP A 79 -9.04 -20.95 2.71
CA ASP A 79 -8.41 -21.25 4.01
C ASP A 79 -7.20 -20.37 4.33
N VAL A 80 -6.51 -19.88 3.30
CA VAL A 80 -5.31 -19.04 3.45
C VAL A 80 -5.40 -17.84 2.52
N PHE A 81 -5.26 -16.63 3.07
CA PHE A 81 -5.15 -15.40 2.31
C PHE A 81 -3.80 -14.74 2.54
N ILE A 82 -3.09 -14.47 1.44
CA ILE A 82 -1.72 -13.96 1.46
C ILE A 82 -1.64 -12.68 0.64
N SER A 83 -1.12 -11.60 1.23
CA SER A 83 -0.98 -10.31 0.52
C SER A 83 0.30 -9.58 0.91
N GLY A 84 0.96 -9.01 -0.10
CA GLY A 84 1.95 -7.95 0.09
C GLY A 84 1.37 -6.78 0.86
N VAL A 85 2.15 -6.22 1.78
CA VAL A 85 1.73 -5.06 2.59
C VAL A 85 2.42 -3.79 2.08
N GLY A 86 1.63 -2.93 1.44
CA GLY A 86 1.98 -1.53 1.13
C GLY A 86 1.31 -0.57 2.12
N THR A 87 0.08 -0.15 1.81
CA THR A 87 -0.74 0.63 2.75
C THR A 87 -1.41 -0.25 3.82
N GLY A 88 -1.42 -1.57 3.63
CA GLY A 88 -2.16 -2.52 4.48
C GLY A 88 -3.65 -2.64 4.15
N GLY A 89 -4.18 -1.84 3.21
CA GLY A 89 -5.61 -1.80 2.87
C GLY A 89 -6.17 -3.16 2.45
N THR A 90 -5.52 -3.83 1.50
CA THR A 90 -5.97 -5.13 0.96
C THR A 90 -6.01 -6.22 2.04
N LEU A 91 -4.90 -6.42 2.76
CA LEU A 91 -4.83 -7.41 3.84
C LEU A 91 -5.90 -7.15 4.90
N THR A 92 -6.07 -5.89 5.29
CA THR A 92 -7.02 -5.49 6.32
C THR A 92 -8.47 -5.70 5.89
N GLY A 93 -8.87 -5.18 4.73
CA GLY A 93 -10.25 -5.23 4.28
C GLY A 93 -10.74 -6.64 3.98
N VAL A 94 -9.94 -7.44 3.25
CA VAL A 94 -10.29 -8.83 2.93
C VAL A 94 -10.43 -9.66 4.21
N THR A 95 -9.49 -9.52 5.15
CA THR A 95 -9.51 -10.28 6.40
C THR A 95 -10.69 -9.89 7.29
N ARG A 96 -11.02 -8.60 7.37
CA ARG A 96 -12.21 -8.12 8.11
C ARG A 96 -13.49 -8.68 7.54
N TYR A 97 -13.64 -8.71 6.21
CA TYR A 97 -14.79 -9.30 5.58
C TYR A 97 -14.92 -10.79 5.89
N ILE A 98 -13.88 -11.58 5.64
CA ILE A 98 -13.97 -13.04 5.78
C ILE A 98 -14.11 -13.46 7.25
N LYS A 99 -13.29 -12.91 8.15
CA LYS A 99 -13.35 -13.26 9.58
C LYS A 99 -14.51 -12.60 10.32
N GLY A 100 -14.78 -11.33 10.02
CA GLY A 100 -15.79 -10.53 10.70
C GLY A 100 -17.19 -10.69 10.10
N THR A 101 -17.34 -10.44 8.80
CA THR A 101 -18.66 -10.50 8.12
C THR A 101 -19.12 -11.93 7.85
N LYS A 102 -18.22 -12.83 7.40
CA LYS A 102 -18.57 -14.23 7.09
C LYS A 102 -18.33 -15.19 8.26
N GLY A 103 -17.63 -14.76 9.30
CA GLY A 103 -17.41 -15.56 10.50
C GLY A 103 -16.43 -16.72 10.37
N LYS A 104 -15.63 -16.78 9.28
CA LYS A 104 -14.61 -17.83 9.10
C LYS A 104 -13.36 -17.52 9.92
N THR A 105 -13.40 -17.81 11.20
CA THR A 105 -12.36 -17.45 12.18
C THR A 105 -11.07 -18.27 12.04
N ASP A 106 -11.13 -19.43 11.40
CA ASP A 106 -10.01 -20.33 11.10
C ASP A 106 -9.19 -19.90 9.86
N LEU A 107 -9.60 -18.85 9.14
CA LEU A 107 -8.81 -18.30 8.02
C LEU A 107 -7.39 -17.92 8.49
N ILE A 108 -6.37 -18.41 7.78
CA ILE A 108 -4.99 -17.98 7.97
C ILE A 108 -4.74 -16.74 7.09
N THR A 109 -4.28 -15.66 7.70
CA THR A 109 -3.96 -14.41 7.01
C THR A 109 -2.47 -14.17 7.12
N VAL A 110 -1.79 -13.99 6.00
CA VAL A 110 -0.34 -13.83 5.94
C VAL A 110 0.03 -12.49 5.31
N ALA A 111 0.75 -11.67 6.07
CA ALA A 111 1.35 -10.44 5.58
C ALA A 111 2.70 -10.74 4.93
N VAL A 112 2.95 -10.12 3.77
CA VAL A 112 4.22 -10.27 3.05
C VAL A 112 4.94 -8.94 2.98
N GLU A 113 6.20 -8.93 3.44
CA GLU A 113 7.08 -7.76 3.35
C GLU A 113 8.48 -8.12 2.81
N PRO A 114 9.24 -7.14 2.28
CA PRO A 114 10.60 -7.38 1.78
C PRO A 114 11.56 -7.70 2.93
N THR A 115 12.43 -8.72 2.74
CA THR A 115 13.48 -9.03 3.74
C THR A 115 14.47 -7.89 3.96
N ASP A 116 14.65 -7.03 2.96
CA ASP A 116 15.56 -5.89 3.03
C ASP A 116 14.96 -4.71 3.82
N SER A 117 13.66 -4.74 4.14
CA SER A 117 12.96 -3.73 4.94
C SER A 117 11.85 -4.35 5.80
N PRO A 118 12.18 -5.25 6.75
CA PRO A 118 11.20 -6.08 7.45
C PRO A 118 10.61 -5.35 8.67
N VAL A 119 9.96 -4.21 8.44
CA VAL A 119 9.51 -3.30 9.51
C VAL A 119 8.37 -3.88 10.34
N ILE A 120 7.52 -4.73 9.74
CA ILE A 120 6.42 -5.40 10.43
C ILE A 120 6.97 -6.51 11.33
N ALA A 121 7.90 -7.32 10.82
CA ALA A 121 8.54 -8.37 11.60
C ALA A 121 9.34 -7.79 12.79
N GLN A 122 10.12 -6.72 12.54
CA GLN A 122 10.82 -5.99 13.59
C GLN A 122 9.85 -5.49 14.68
N ALA A 123 8.75 -4.87 14.28
CA ALA A 123 7.75 -4.36 15.24
C ALA A 123 7.14 -5.49 16.08
N LEU A 124 6.80 -6.63 15.47
CA LEU A 124 6.25 -7.80 16.18
C LEU A 124 7.27 -8.48 17.10
N ALA A 125 8.55 -8.47 16.74
CA ALA A 125 9.64 -8.96 17.57
C ALA A 125 10.05 -7.98 18.69
N GLY A 126 9.48 -6.77 18.71
CA GLY A 126 9.86 -5.73 19.67
C GLY A 126 11.25 -5.12 19.40
N GLU A 127 11.74 -5.24 18.17
CA GLU A 127 13.02 -4.70 17.73
C GLU A 127 12.91 -3.22 17.34
N GLU A 128 14.06 -2.54 17.29
CA GLU A 128 14.14 -1.19 16.75
C GLU A 128 13.79 -1.18 15.25
N ILE A 129 12.76 -0.43 14.87
CA ILE A 129 12.30 -0.35 13.47
C ILE A 129 13.36 0.35 12.61
N LYS A 130 13.92 -0.40 11.66
CA LYS A 130 14.94 0.08 10.70
C LYS A 130 14.45 -0.16 9.28
N PRO A 131 13.74 0.81 8.68
CA PRO A 131 13.30 0.70 7.30
C PRO A 131 14.51 0.59 6.36
N GLY A 132 14.46 -0.39 5.46
CA GLY A 132 15.50 -0.57 4.46
C GLY A 132 15.47 0.51 3.38
N HIS A 133 16.55 0.58 2.61
CA HIS A 133 16.60 1.41 1.41
C HIS A 133 15.77 0.76 0.29
N ILE A 134 14.47 1.01 0.28
CA ILE A 134 13.56 0.53 -0.77
C ILE A 134 13.90 1.29 -2.07
N LYS A 135 14.66 0.65 -2.97
CA LYS A 135 14.85 1.15 -4.34
C LYS A 135 13.57 0.88 -5.12
N PHE A 136 12.83 1.92 -5.50
CA PHE A 136 11.75 1.84 -6.50
C PHE A 136 12.34 1.54 -7.89
N ARG A 137 12.90 0.35 -8.09
CA ARG A 137 13.35 -0.10 -9.42
C ARG A 137 12.13 -0.65 -10.16
N ALA A 138 11.75 0.01 -11.25
CA ALA A 138 10.70 -0.47 -12.17
C ALA A 138 11.14 -1.67 -13.04
N SER A 139 12.15 -2.43 -12.61
CA SER A 139 12.59 -3.64 -13.31
C SER A 139 11.98 -4.86 -12.63
N ALA A 140 11.40 -5.76 -13.42
CA ALA A 140 10.79 -7.05 -13.08
C ALA A 140 11.72 -8.08 -12.38
N GLN A 141 12.70 -7.61 -11.61
CA GLN A 141 13.52 -8.39 -10.69
C GLN A 141 13.25 -7.85 -9.28
N ALA A 142 12.08 -8.17 -8.73
CA ALA A 142 11.96 -8.22 -7.28
C ALA A 142 12.90 -9.34 -6.81
N SER A 143 13.96 -8.95 -6.10
CA SER A 143 14.80 -9.88 -5.34
C SER A 143 13.90 -10.84 -4.57
N SER A 144 14.10 -12.14 -4.78
CA SER A 144 13.19 -13.25 -4.50
C SER A 144 13.09 -13.63 -3.01
N ARG A 145 13.13 -12.66 -2.11
CA ARG A 145 13.13 -12.90 -0.66
C ARG A 145 12.06 -12.05 0.01
N ALA A 146 11.00 -12.73 0.44
CA ALA A 146 9.90 -12.15 1.19
C ALA A 146 9.78 -12.88 2.52
N THR A 147 9.45 -12.14 3.58
CA THR A 147 9.10 -12.71 4.89
C THR A 147 7.60 -12.83 4.99
N TRP A 148 7.14 -13.95 5.54
CA TRP A 148 5.73 -14.24 5.84
C TRP A 148 5.51 -13.99 7.33
N ILE A 149 4.47 -13.22 7.65
CA ILE A 149 4.12 -12.83 9.02
C ILE A 149 2.66 -13.18 9.27
#